data_AF-A0A2U1BAL7-F1
#
_entry.id   AF-A0A2U1BAL7-F1
#
_cell.length_a   1.000
_cell.length_b   1.000
_cell.length_c   1.000
_cell.angle_alpha   90.00
_cell.angle_beta   90.00
_cell.angle_gamma   90.00
#
_symmetry.space_group_name_H-M   'P 1'
#
loop_
_entity.id
_entity.type
_entity.pdbx_description
1 polymer ?
#
loop_
_entity_poly.entity_id
_entity_poly.type
_entity_poly.pdbx_seq_one_letter_code
_entity_poly.pdbx_strand_id
1 'polypeptide(L)'
;MATYKIVSHGGNGLPLNVETTSTISGRTNVNIWKDTGSNDQKWSINSLGTSQQVRTLNNTAYMLNAYRTNWNCDVYTSNSDTYVNFVSQGNNVYLIQLNSDKTKYLTATGTASGSNVVWQARNTSSAAQKWKISKLSDLNISNLKIFQTYTSPGKSADGSVAPDMTYNDKTKSQLLSLSPVLSDEASIFDMPPSSSTVLPPQGPQAVKDHMMKLVSMFATTDPAMTTVAKAMFNHFLDGTGSVYRNSTLTQRAKSHSKTQEMVTKTKNIIIKYIKQYDGDIRSFYQNTAFQKELHDVPNPYFSTKDDRSNGLQICVNQVWGYSITLKNFRCTGSTFSGTLSYSLFDHFGLDDNDVEKIYGWTQQFCAWYVLQHYKNCKGAYKPFISYMDFDVSFSGSL
;
A
#
# COMPACT_ATOMS: atom_id res chain seq x y z
N MET A 1 29.15 -1.48 2.54
CA MET A 1 28.75 -1.39 3.97
C MET A 1 27.30 -0.94 4.06
N ALA A 2 26.53 -1.53 4.96
CA ALA A 2 25.18 -1.08 5.29
C ALA A 2 25.17 -0.43 6.68
N THR A 3 24.20 0.45 6.92
CA THR A 3 24.00 1.07 8.23
C THR A 3 23.11 0.20 9.10
N TYR A 4 23.49 0.01 10.36
CA TYR A 4 22.79 -0.77 11.35
C TYR A 4 22.56 0.03 12.63
N LYS A 5 21.56 -0.39 13.39
CA LYS A 5 21.34 -0.05 14.79
C LYS A 5 21.56 -1.30 15.63
N ILE A 6 22.23 -1.14 16.77
CA ILE A 6 22.61 -2.22 17.68
C ILE A 6 21.99 -1.91 19.04
N VAL A 7 21.08 -2.76 19.54
CA VAL A 7 20.33 -2.55 20.79
C VAL A 7 20.65 -3.65 21.80
N SER A 8 20.98 -3.26 23.03
CA SER A 8 21.40 -4.18 24.10
C SER A 8 20.27 -5.09 24.61
N HIS A 9 20.61 -6.08 25.42
CA HIS A 9 19.66 -6.99 26.11
C HIS A 9 18.70 -7.71 25.15
N GLY A 10 19.20 -8.10 23.98
CA GLY A 10 18.43 -8.79 22.94
C GLY A 10 17.36 -7.91 22.28
N GLY A 11 17.47 -6.58 22.39
CA GLY A 11 16.48 -5.62 21.87
C GLY A 11 15.63 -4.98 22.96
N ASN A 12 15.68 -5.46 24.20
CA ASN A 12 14.90 -4.90 25.31
C ASN A 12 15.64 -3.79 26.09
N GLY A 13 16.88 -3.50 25.73
CA GLY A 13 17.70 -2.48 26.37
C GLY A 13 17.80 -1.21 25.54
N LEU A 14 18.91 -0.49 25.72
CA LEU A 14 19.18 0.77 25.01
C LEU A 14 20.16 0.58 23.83
N PRO A 15 20.11 1.46 22.82
CA PRO A 15 21.07 1.49 21.71
C PRO A 15 22.52 1.65 22.16
N LEU A 16 23.43 0.95 21.45
CA LEU A 16 24.87 1.15 21.52
C LEU A 16 25.23 2.54 20.96
N ASN A 17 26.02 3.30 21.71
CA ASN A 17 26.24 4.72 21.50
C ASN A 17 27.71 5.09 21.72
N VAL A 18 28.26 5.97 20.89
CA VAL A 18 29.54 6.65 21.19
C VAL A 18 29.26 7.80 22.17
N GLU A 19 30.02 7.90 23.26
CA GLU A 19 29.80 8.85 24.38
C GLU A 19 30.20 10.30 24.02
N THR A 20 29.74 10.81 22.88
CA THR A 20 29.80 12.22 22.50
C THR A 20 28.90 12.47 21.29
N THR A 21 28.39 13.70 21.16
CA THR A 21 27.72 14.21 19.95
C THR A 21 28.59 15.19 19.16
N SER A 22 29.85 15.39 19.57
CA SER A 22 30.84 16.27 18.94
C SER A 22 31.91 15.48 18.17
N THR A 23 33.06 16.09 17.89
CA THR A 23 34.18 15.46 17.17
C THR A 23 34.69 14.23 17.94
N ILE A 24 34.69 13.07 17.27
CA ILE A 24 35.21 11.81 17.81
C ILE A 24 36.74 11.77 17.69
N SER A 25 37.40 11.32 18.76
CA SER A 25 38.82 10.96 18.78
C SER A 25 39.03 9.50 19.20
N GLY A 26 40.25 8.98 19.00
CA GLY A 26 40.61 7.66 19.51
C GLY A 26 40.48 7.61 21.03
N ARG A 27 39.97 6.50 21.57
CA ARG A 27 39.64 6.28 23.00
C ARG A 27 38.35 6.96 23.48
N THR A 28 37.56 7.55 22.58
CA THR A 28 36.20 7.98 22.95
C THR A 28 35.38 6.76 23.40
N ASN A 29 34.73 6.87 24.56
CA ASN A 29 34.04 5.75 25.18
C ASN A 29 32.79 5.31 24.41
N VAL A 30 32.38 4.05 24.61
CA VAL A 30 31.13 3.50 24.09
C VAL A 30 30.25 3.07 25.26
N ASN A 31 29.02 3.56 25.27
CA ASN A 31 28.02 3.25 26.29
C ASN A 31 26.72 2.78 25.64
N ILE A 32 25.71 2.47 26.45
CA ILE A 32 24.33 2.43 25.98
C ILE A 32 23.63 3.74 26.37
N TRP A 33 22.79 4.28 25.51
CA TRP A 33 22.18 5.59 25.75
C TRP A 33 20.73 5.61 25.30
N LYS A 34 19.92 6.48 25.90
CA LYS A 34 18.54 6.72 25.43
C LYS A 34 18.53 6.94 23.92
N ASP A 35 17.56 6.37 23.25
CA ASP A 35 17.47 6.40 21.79
C ASP A 35 17.19 7.81 21.28
N THR A 36 18.15 8.40 20.58
CA THR A 36 18.04 9.75 20.00
C THR A 36 17.97 9.74 18.48
N GLY A 37 18.28 8.60 17.86
CA GLY A 37 18.41 8.49 16.40
C GLY A 37 19.61 9.25 15.82
N SER A 38 20.56 9.72 16.66
CA SER A 38 21.77 10.40 16.21
C SER A 38 22.70 9.47 15.42
N ASN A 39 23.70 10.03 14.73
CA ASN A 39 24.70 9.23 14.03
C ASN A 39 25.63 8.46 14.98
N ASP A 40 25.69 8.85 16.25
CA ASP A 40 26.49 8.19 17.31
C ASP A 40 25.91 6.84 17.72
N GLN A 41 24.66 6.58 17.34
CA GLN A 41 23.92 5.33 17.60
C GLN A 41 23.79 4.45 16.33
N LYS A 42 24.46 4.83 15.24
CA LYS A 42 24.38 4.16 13.95
C LYS A 42 25.75 3.66 13.53
N TRP A 43 25.77 2.46 12.99
CA TRP A 43 27.00 1.72 12.75
C TRP A 43 27.07 1.23 11.30
N SER A 44 28.15 1.53 10.60
CA SER A 44 28.44 1.03 9.26
C SER A 44 29.18 -0.30 9.37
N ILE A 45 28.57 -1.36 8.84
CA ILE A 45 29.04 -2.74 8.94
C ILE A 45 28.98 -3.39 7.55
N ASN A 46 30.00 -4.16 7.18
CA ASN A 46 30.06 -4.83 5.87
C ASN A 46 29.08 -6.02 5.80
N SER A 47 29.15 -6.93 6.77
CA SER A 47 28.22 -8.05 6.94
C SER A 47 28.10 -8.41 8.42
N LEU A 48 27.10 -9.23 8.79
CA LEU A 48 26.96 -9.79 10.13
C LEU A 48 27.66 -11.16 10.24
N GLY A 49 28.89 -11.24 9.73
CA GLY A 49 29.72 -12.45 9.73
C GLY A 49 30.96 -12.33 10.64
N THR A 50 32.05 -12.99 10.24
CA THR A 50 33.34 -12.97 10.96
C THR A 50 34.28 -11.87 10.46
N SER A 51 35.22 -11.44 11.31
CA SER A 51 36.25 -10.44 11.00
C SER A 51 35.68 -9.14 10.42
N GLN A 52 34.66 -8.61 11.09
CA GLN A 52 33.95 -7.41 10.70
C GLN A 52 34.37 -6.21 11.55
N GLN A 53 34.25 -5.01 10.99
CA GLN A 53 34.46 -3.78 11.73
C GLN A 53 33.12 -3.07 11.92
N VAL A 54 32.91 -2.49 13.10
CA VAL A 54 31.69 -1.77 13.46
C VAL A 54 32.04 -0.27 13.50
N ARG A 55 31.93 0.38 12.34
CA ARG A 55 32.35 1.78 12.14
C ARG A 55 31.26 2.73 12.63
N THR A 56 31.59 3.76 13.39
CA THR A 56 30.61 4.79 13.77
C THR A 56 30.23 5.65 12.56
N LEU A 57 28.95 6.01 12.42
CA LEU A 57 28.51 6.93 11.36
C LEU A 57 28.80 8.41 11.65
N ASN A 58 29.11 8.78 12.89
CA ASN A 58 29.59 10.14 13.17
C ASN A 58 30.94 10.37 12.47
N ASN A 59 31.85 9.39 12.51
CA ASN A 59 33.08 9.40 11.71
C ASN A 59 33.58 7.98 11.40
N THR A 60 33.46 7.57 10.14
CA THR A 60 33.75 6.19 9.69
C THR A 60 35.23 5.79 9.73
N ALA A 61 36.14 6.72 10.06
CA ALA A 61 37.54 6.42 10.37
C ALA A 61 37.70 5.67 11.71
N TYR A 62 36.68 5.73 12.59
CA TYR A 62 36.68 5.10 13.91
C TYR A 62 35.72 3.92 13.96
N MET A 63 36.11 2.88 14.70
CA MET A 63 35.35 1.64 14.89
C MET A 63 35.37 1.23 16.34
N LEU A 64 34.40 0.40 16.76
CA LEU A 64 34.47 -0.28 18.06
C LEU A 64 35.83 -0.95 18.23
N ASN A 65 36.41 -0.78 19.41
CA ASN A 65 37.72 -1.27 19.78
C ASN A 65 37.69 -1.84 21.20
N ALA A 66 38.56 -2.82 21.48
CA ALA A 66 38.85 -3.25 22.85
C ALA A 66 40.09 -2.53 23.39
N TYR A 67 39.95 -1.75 24.46
CA TYR A 67 41.09 -1.19 25.16
C TYR A 67 41.62 -2.19 26.19
N ARG A 68 42.63 -2.98 25.80
CA ARG A 68 43.10 -4.14 26.58
C ARG A 68 43.55 -3.85 28.01
N THR A 69 43.93 -2.62 28.33
CA THR A 69 44.35 -2.21 29.68
C THR A 69 43.25 -2.48 30.72
N ASN A 70 41.99 -2.25 30.37
CA ASN A 70 40.85 -2.43 31.29
C ASN A 70 39.65 -3.12 30.63
N TRP A 71 39.81 -3.59 29.39
CA TRP A 71 38.76 -4.19 28.56
C TRP A 71 37.56 -3.28 28.32
N ASN A 72 37.75 -1.96 28.38
CA ASN A 72 36.72 -1.00 28.01
C ASN A 72 36.42 -1.09 26.51
N CYS A 73 35.15 -0.90 26.13
CA CYS A 73 34.80 -0.68 24.73
C CYS A 73 34.90 0.81 24.43
N ASP A 74 35.81 1.15 23.53
CA ASP A 74 35.98 2.51 23.02
C ASP A 74 35.93 2.50 21.49
N VAL A 75 36.12 3.66 20.87
CA VAL A 75 36.36 3.73 19.43
C VAL A 75 37.81 4.05 19.12
N TYR A 76 38.34 3.45 18.06
CA TYR A 76 39.72 3.67 17.62
C TYR A 76 39.85 3.53 16.10
N THR A 77 40.97 4.01 15.55
CA THR A 77 41.35 3.72 14.17
C THR A 77 41.74 2.25 14.02
N SER A 78 41.80 1.75 12.78
CA SER A 78 42.01 0.32 12.51
C SER A 78 43.22 -0.28 13.21
N ASN A 79 42.98 -1.31 14.02
CA ASN A 79 43.99 -2.17 14.64
C ASN A 79 43.41 -3.59 14.83
N SER A 80 44.17 -4.52 15.40
CA SER A 80 43.73 -5.91 15.62
C SER A 80 42.47 -6.07 16.48
N ASP A 81 42.23 -5.14 17.41
CA ASP A 81 41.13 -5.14 18.36
C ASP A 81 39.87 -4.42 17.87
N THR A 82 39.88 -3.96 16.61
CA THR A 82 38.71 -3.35 15.96
C THR A 82 37.85 -4.33 15.17
N TYR A 83 38.26 -5.60 15.12
CA TYR A 83 37.58 -6.66 14.39
C TYR A 83 36.74 -7.52 15.35
N VAL A 84 35.52 -7.84 14.94
CA VAL A 84 34.57 -8.63 15.70
C VAL A 84 33.98 -9.77 14.86
N ASN A 85 33.42 -10.77 15.53
CA ASN A 85 32.63 -11.83 14.94
C ASN A 85 31.19 -11.73 15.46
N PHE A 86 30.22 -11.68 14.55
CA PHE A 86 28.81 -11.73 14.90
C PHE A 86 28.35 -13.19 15.02
N VAL A 87 28.06 -13.63 16.23
CA VAL A 87 27.59 -14.99 16.51
C VAL A 87 26.08 -14.96 16.65
N SER A 88 25.36 -15.39 15.61
CA SER A 88 23.88 -15.38 15.61
C SER A 88 23.30 -16.21 16.75
N GLN A 89 22.25 -15.69 17.36
CA GLN A 89 21.40 -16.36 18.35
C GLN A 89 19.95 -16.53 17.83
N GLY A 90 19.72 -16.24 16.54
CA GLY A 90 18.38 -16.19 15.93
C GLY A 90 17.67 -14.84 16.11
N ASN A 91 16.59 -14.61 15.36
CA ASN A 91 15.73 -13.41 15.46
C ASN A 91 16.48 -12.05 15.43
N ASN A 92 17.53 -11.94 14.60
CA ASN A 92 18.42 -10.77 14.52
C ASN A 92 19.13 -10.42 15.84
N VAL A 93 19.22 -11.37 16.77
CA VAL A 93 20.00 -11.25 18.01
C VAL A 93 21.36 -11.92 17.80
N TYR A 94 22.41 -11.25 18.24
CA TYR A 94 23.80 -11.68 18.09
C TYR A 94 24.55 -11.52 19.41
N LEU A 95 25.55 -12.39 19.63
CA LEU A 95 26.68 -12.05 20.47
C LEU A 95 27.74 -11.38 19.59
N ILE A 96 28.39 -10.33 20.08
CA ILE A 96 29.49 -9.65 19.36
C ILE A 96 30.78 -10.07 20.05
N GLN A 97 31.51 -11.01 19.43
CA GLN A 97 32.75 -11.58 19.96
C GLN A 97 33.95 -10.81 19.41
N LEU A 98 34.95 -10.53 20.24
CA LEU A 98 36.19 -9.91 19.77
C LEU A 98 36.97 -10.90 18.90
N ASN A 99 37.48 -10.45 17.75
CA ASN A 99 38.19 -11.34 16.83
C ASN A 99 39.61 -11.69 17.32
N SER A 100 40.28 -10.74 17.96
CA SER A 100 41.64 -10.91 18.51
C SER A 100 41.68 -11.74 19.80
N ASP A 101 40.57 -11.82 20.53
CA ASP A 101 40.41 -12.66 21.71
C ASP A 101 38.98 -13.21 21.75
N LYS A 102 38.82 -14.46 21.28
CA LYS A 102 37.52 -15.14 21.18
C LYS A 102 36.89 -15.48 22.54
N THR A 103 37.58 -15.25 23.65
CA THR A 103 36.99 -15.38 24.99
C THR A 103 36.15 -14.16 25.37
N LYS A 104 36.28 -13.03 24.65
CA LYS A 104 35.67 -11.75 24.98
C LYS A 104 34.46 -11.43 24.12
N TYR A 105 33.42 -10.91 24.78
CA TYR A 105 32.15 -10.53 24.17
C TYR A 105 31.72 -9.14 24.64
N LEU A 106 31.17 -8.35 23.72
CA LEU A 106 30.64 -7.03 24.01
C LEU A 106 29.48 -7.13 25.00
N THR A 107 29.58 -6.43 26.12
CA THR A 107 28.68 -6.55 27.27
C THR A 107 28.26 -5.16 27.75
N ALA A 108 26.96 -4.91 27.82
CA ALA A 108 26.44 -3.74 28.53
C ALA A 108 26.48 -3.97 30.05
N THR A 109 27.07 -3.05 30.82
CA THR A 109 27.24 -3.23 32.28
C THR A 109 25.96 -2.98 33.09
N GLY A 110 24.91 -2.47 32.45
CA GLY A 110 23.63 -2.14 33.05
C GLY A 110 22.57 -1.86 31.99
N THR A 111 21.38 -1.47 32.41
CA THR A 111 20.23 -1.19 31.53
C THR A 111 19.87 0.30 31.46
N ALA A 112 20.44 1.14 32.33
CA ALA A 112 20.18 2.57 32.37
C ALA A 112 20.96 3.32 31.29
N SER A 113 20.44 4.48 30.86
CA SER A 113 21.15 5.37 29.93
C SER A 113 22.47 5.84 30.56
N GLY A 114 23.56 5.74 29.82
CA GLY A 114 24.92 6.00 30.30
C GLY A 114 25.62 4.77 30.88
N SER A 115 24.96 3.60 30.96
CA SER A 115 25.65 2.37 31.39
C SER A 115 26.77 2.03 30.42
N ASN A 116 27.93 1.65 30.96
CA ASN A 116 29.12 1.42 30.16
C ASN A 116 29.00 0.16 29.29
N VAL A 117 29.87 0.05 28.28
CA VAL A 117 30.02 -1.15 27.47
C VAL A 117 31.46 -1.64 27.52
N VAL A 118 31.64 -2.92 27.76
CA VAL A 118 32.95 -3.55 28.03
C VAL A 118 33.07 -4.90 27.33
N TRP A 119 34.29 -5.43 27.28
CA TRP A 119 34.60 -6.75 26.73
C TRP A 119 34.80 -7.77 27.87
N GLN A 120 33.88 -8.71 28.04
CA GLN A 120 33.91 -9.68 29.14
C GLN A 120 33.87 -11.13 28.67
N ALA A 121 34.23 -12.05 29.57
CA ALA A 121 34.06 -13.48 29.33
C ALA A 121 32.59 -13.82 29.06
N ARG A 122 32.35 -14.89 28.30
CA ARG A 122 30.97 -15.33 27.97
C ARG A 122 30.15 -15.58 29.24
N ASN A 123 28.98 -14.97 29.31
CA ASN A 123 27.99 -15.19 30.36
C ASN A 123 26.68 -15.64 29.72
N THR A 124 26.39 -16.94 29.83
CA THR A 124 25.17 -17.54 29.25
C THR A 124 23.91 -17.26 30.08
N SER A 125 24.05 -16.81 31.31
CA SER A 125 22.95 -16.57 32.25
C SER A 125 22.40 -15.13 32.18
N SER A 126 23.02 -14.26 31.37
CA SER A 126 22.63 -12.86 31.25
C SER A 126 22.31 -12.46 29.80
N ALA A 127 21.32 -11.57 29.64
CA ALA A 127 21.02 -10.96 28.34
C ALA A 127 21.99 -9.81 28.00
N ALA A 128 22.86 -9.37 28.92
CA ALA A 128 23.75 -8.22 28.74
C ALA A 128 24.72 -8.34 27.54
N GLN A 129 24.96 -9.56 27.04
CA GLN A 129 25.80 -9.86 25.88
C GLN A 129 25.02 -10.07 24.58
N LYS A 130 23.68 -10.05 24.65
CA LYS A 130 22.80 -10.23 23.50
C LYS A 130 22.48 -8.87 22.89
N TRP A 131 22.70 -8.72 21.60
CA TRP A 131 22.48 -7.48 20.88
C TRP A 131 21.56 -7.72 19.69
N LYS A 132 20.43 -7.00 19.64
CA LYS A 132 19.56 -6.96 18.47
C LYS A 132 20.18 -6.03 17.44
N ILE A 133 20.43 -6.54 16.23
CA ILE A 133 21.08 -5.77 15.16
C ILE A 133 20.14 -5.65 13.97
N SER A 134 19.72 -4.43 13.67
CA SER A 134 18.74 -4.12 12.62
C SER A 134 19.35 -3.19 11.58
N LYS A 135 19.24 -3.54 10.29
CA LYS A 135 19.75 -2.72 9.18
C LYS A 135 18.82 -1.53 8.93
N LEU A 136 19.33 -0.30 8.93
CA LEU A 136 18.52 0.92 8.82
C LEU A 136 17.98 1.20 7.40
N SER A 137 18.62 0.66 6.35
CA SER A 137 18.01 0.66 4.99
C SER A 137 16.78 -0.25 4.89
N ASP A 138 16.45 -0.95 5.98
CA ASP A 138 15.23 -1.71 6.11
C ASP A 138 14.07 -0.93 6.75
N LEU A 139 14.26 0.36 7.06
CA LEU A 139 13.26 1.23 7.69
C LEU A 139 12.82 2.44 6.85
N ASN A 140 13.44 2.65 5.67
CA ASN A 140 13.02 3.68 4.71
C ASN A 140 12.37 3.00 3.50
N ILE A 141 11.04 2.99 3.48
CA ILE A 141 10.28 2.49 2.34
C ILE A 141 9.75 3.69 1.58
N SER A 142 10.35 3.99 0.42
CA SER A 142 9.85 5.06 -0.46
C SER A 142 8.54 4.66 -1.12
N ASN A 143 8.43 3.40 -1.52
CA ASN A 143 7.27 2.86 -2.24
C ASN A 143 7.24 1.33 -2.12
N LEU A 144 6.30 0.76 -1.35
CA LEU A 144 6.08 -0.69 -1.23
C LEU A 144 4.58 -1.00 -1.33
N LYS A 145 4.18 -1.79 -2.32
CA LYS A 145 2.85 -2.37 -2.36
C LYS A 145 2.72 -3.41 -1.25
N ILE A 146 1.92 -3.11 -0.23
CA ILE A 146 1.73 -3.97 0.95
C ILE A 146 0.44 -4.81 0.84
N PHE A 147 -0.46 -4.45 -0.07
CA PHE A 147 -1.73 -5.14 -0.24
C PHE A 147 -2.36 -4.89 -1.61
N GLN A 148 -3.09 -5.89 -2.10
CA GLN A 148 -4.07 -5.76 -3.18
C GLN A 148 -5.22 -6.74 -2.90
N THR A 149 -6.44 -6.36 -3.24
CA THR A 149 -7.58 -7.28 -3.31
C THR A 149 -7.31 -8.44 -4.28
N TYR A 150 -8.06 -9.54 -4.17
CA TYR A 150 -7.92 -10.69 -5.08
C TYR A 150 -8.22 -10.33 -6.54
N THR A 151 -9.07 -9.32 -6.74
CA THR A 151 -9.37 -8.77 -8.05
C THR A 151 -8.26 -7.85 -8.55
N SER A 152 -8.05 -7.88 -9.87
CA SER A 152 -7.15 -6.96 -10.57
C SER A 152 -7.94 -6.08 -11.56
N PRO A 153 -7.39 -4.94 -11.99
CA PRO A 153 -8.05 -4.08 -12.97
C PRO A 153 -8.41 -4.84 -14.25
N GLY A 154 -9.69 -4.82 -14.63
CA GLY A 154 -10.24 -5.54 -15.77
C GLY A 154 -10.43 -7.06 -15.56
N LYS A 155 -10.21 -7.58 -14.35
CA LYS A 155 -10.10 -9.02 -14.08
C LYS A 155 -10.91 -9.49 -12.87
N SER A 156 -11.48 -10.68 -13.02
CA SER A 156 -12.02 -11.50 -11.91
C SER A 156 -10.90 -12.02 -11.00
N ALA A 157 -11.27 -12.54 -9.83
CA ALA A 157 -10.34 -13.08 -8.85
C ALA A 157 -9.54 -14.30 -9.37
N ASP A 158 -10.09 -15.03 -10.34
CA ASP A 158 -9.43 -16.16 -11.02
C ASP A 158 -8.52 -15.72 -12.20
N GLY A 159 -8.45 -14.42 -12.49
CA GLY A 159 -7.65 -13.87 -13.60
C GLY A 159 -8.37 -13.85 -14.96
N SER A 160 -9.63 -14.29 -15.05
CA SER A 160 -10.45 -14.11 -16.25
C SER A 160 -10.73 -12.62 -16.49
N VAL A 161 -11.15 -12.25 -17.70
CA VAL A 161 -11.74 -10.93 -17.93
C VAL A 161 -12.98 -10.80 -17.04
N ALA A 162 -13.13 -9.65 -16.37
CA ALA A 162 -14.32 -9.39 -15.56
C ALA A 162 -15.57 -9.33 -16.45
N PRO A 163 -16.74 -9.85 -16.01
CA PRO A 163 -17.94 -9.93 -16.85
C PRO A 163 -18.37 -8.59 -17.46
N ASP A 164 -18.36 -7.54 -16.65
CA ASP A 164 -18.63 -6.13 -16.97
C ASP A 164 -17.56 -5.45 -17.83
N MET A 165 -16.45 -6.15 -18.12
CA MET A 165 -15.40 -5.71 -19.03
C MET A 165 -15.45 -6.42 -20.40
N THR A 166 -16.44 -7.29 -20.63
CA THR A 166 -16.70 -7.89 -21.94
C THR A 166 -17.49 -6.95 -22.84
N TYR A 167 -17.35 -7.07 -24.16
CA TYR A 167 -18.01 -6.21 -25.14
C TYR A 167 -18.04 -6.86 -26.54
N ASN A 168 -18.93 -6.37 -27.41
CA ASN A 168 -19.08 -6.84 -28.80
C ASN A 168 -19.26 -8.36 -28.97
N ASP A 169 -19.97 -8.98 -28.04
CA ASP A 169 -20.04 -10.43 -27.86
C ASP A 169 -21.46 -11.00 -28.00
N LYS A 170 -22.50 -10.17 -28.02
CA LYS A 170 -23.91 -10.60 -28.13
C LYS A 170 -24.51 -10.34 -29.51
N THR A 171 -25.22 -11.34 -30.03
CA THR A 171 -26.14 -11.21 -31.16
C THR A 171 -27.49 -10.68 -30.68
N LYS A 172 -28.31 -10.16 -31.60
CA LYS A 172 -29.68 -9.69 -31.28
C LYS A 172 -30.56 -10.77 -30.64
N SER A 173 -30.45 -12.03 -31.11
CA SER A 173 -31.17 -13.16 -30.53
C SER A 173 -30.74 -13.44 -29.08
N GLN A 174 -29.44 -13.30 -28.77
CA GLN A 174 -28.95 -13.44 -27.39
C GLN A 174 -29.43 -12.28 -26.50
N LEU A 175 -29.49 -11.06 -27.03
CA LEU A 175 -30.08 -9.92 -26.32
C LEU A 175 -31.56 -10.15 -26.00
N LEU A 176 -32.33 -10.67 -26.97
CA LEU A 176 -33.74 -11.03 -26.77
C LEU A 176 -33.93 -12.09 -25.69
N SER A 177 -33.01 -13.06 -25.59
CA SER A 177 -33.05 -14.08 -24.53
C SER A 177 -32.80 -13.52 -23.14
N LEU A 178 -32.08 -12.41 -23.02
CA LEU A 178 -31.85 -11.71 -21.74
C LEU A 178 -33.04 -10.81 -21.40
N SER A 179 -33.50 -9.97 -22.34
CA SER A 179 -34.64 -9.08 -22.15
C SER A 179 -35.22 -8.61 -23.49
N PRO A 180 -36.56 -8.58 -23.67
CA PRO A 180 -37.19 -7.97 -24.83
C PRO A 180 -36.76 -6.52 -25.07
N VAL A 181 -36.55 -5.74 -23.99
CA VAL A 181 -36.15 -4.32 -24.08
C VAL A 181 -34.75 -4.17 -24.70
N LEU A 182 -33.84 -5.13 -24.48
CA LEU A 182 -32.54 -5.14 -25.14
C LEU A 182 -32.67 -5.39 -26.65
N SER A 183 -33.58 -6.28 -27.05
CA SER A 183 -33.88 -6.52 -28.47
C SER A 183 -34.54 -5.31 -29.14
N ASP A 184 -35.39 -4.58 -28.41
CA ASP A 184 -36.01 -3.34 -28.89
C ASP A 184 -34.96 -2.25 -29.09
N GLU A 185 -34.07 -2.01 -28.11
CA GLU A 185 -32.98 -1.04 -28.24
C GLU A 185 -31.99 -1.42 -29.36
N ALA A 186 -31.68 -2.71 -29.52
CA ALA A 186 -30.90 -3.18 -30.66
C ALA A 186 -31.62 -2.92 -32.00
N SER A 187 -32.95 -3.02 -32.05
CA SER A 187 -33.74 -2.67 -33.22
C SER A 187 -33.72 -1.17 -33.52
N ILE A 188 -33.79 -0.34 -32.48
CA ILE A 188 -33.64 1.12 -32.63
C ILE A 188 -32.24 1.45 -33.17
N PHE A 189 -31.19 0.78 -32.68
CA PHE A 189 -29.84 0.97 -33.18
C PHE A 189 -29.70 0.64 -34.68
N ASP A 190 -30.34 -0.43 -35.14
CA ASP A 190 -30.26 -0.91 -36.53
C ASP A 190 -31.01 -0.01 -37.53
N MET A 191 -31.92 0.84 -37.06
CA MET A 191 -32.69 1.75 -37.91
C MET A 191 -31.83 2.90 -38.46
N PRO A 192 -32.16 3.45 -39.64
CA PRO A 192 -31.51 4.65 -40.12
C PRO A 192 -31.78 5.83 -39.17
N PRO A 193 -30.85 6.80 -39.06
CA PRO A 193 -31.08 8.02 -38.29
C PRO A 193 -32.36 8.72 -38.74
N SER A 194 -33.27 8.97 -37.81
CA SER A 194 -34.50 9.68 -38.12
C SER A 194 -34.32 11.20 -38.03
N SER A 195 -35.13 11.97 -38.76
CA SER A 195 -35.21 13.42 -38.55
C SER A 195 -35.75 13.73 -37.14
N SER A 196 -35.52 14.96 -36.65
CA SER A 196 -35.99 15.43 -35.34
C SER A 196 -37.51 15.44 -35.18
N THR A 197 -38.26 15.26 -36.28
CA THR A 197 -39.73 15.23 -36.33
C THR A 197 -40.32 13.82 -36.19
N VAL A 198 -39.51 12.75 -36.27
CA VAL A 198 -39.96 11.37 -36.09
C VAL A 198 -39.87 11.00 -34.61
N LEU A 199 -40.99 10.53 -34.04
CA LEU A 199 -41.08 10.12 -32.64
C LEU A 199 -41.58 8.67 -32.53
N PRO A 200 -40.88 7.79 -31.79
CA PRO A 200 -39.62 8.04 -31.08
C PRO A 200 -38.42 8.12 -32.06
N PRO A 201 -37.35 8.88 -31.73
CA PRO A 201 -36.13 8.92 -32.52
C PRO A 201 -35.51 7.54 -32.75
N GLN A 202 -34.88 7.35 -33.91
CA GLN A 202 -34.29 6.08 -34.34
C GLN A 202 -32.80 6.19 -34.68
N GLY A 203 -32.13 5.05 -34.71
CA GLY A 203 -30.74 4.89 -35.09
C GLY A 203 -29.75 5.05 -33.94
N PRO A 204 -28.43 4.97 -34.23
CA PRO A 204 -27.40 4.94 -33.20
C PRO A 204 -27.42 6.11 -32.23
N GLN A 205 -27.79 7.32 -32.68
CA GLN A 205 -27.86 8.49 -31.81
C GLN A 205 -28.98 8.39 -30.78
N ALA A 206 -30.14 7.82 -31.15
CA ALA A 206 -31.25 7.65 -30.22
C ALA A 206 -30.87 6.75 -29.03
N VAL A 207 -30.16 5.65 -29.30
CA VAL A 207 -29.67 4.73 -28.25
C VAL A 207 -28.63 5.42 -27.36
N LYS A 208 -27.72 6.23 -27.93
CA LYS A 208 -26.80 7.06 -27.13
C LYS A 208 -27.55 8.03 -26.22
N ASP A 209 -28.57 8.70 -26.74
CA ASP A 209 -29.37 9.65 -25.98
C ASP A 209 -30.18 8.95 -24.88
N HIS A 210 -30.67 7.73 -25.13
CA HIS A 210 -31.31 6.89 -24.12
C HIS A 210 -30.35 6.59 -22.97
N MET A 211 -29.12 6.15 -23.26
CA MET A 211 -28.10 5.94 -22.23
C MET A 211 -27.79 7.22 -21.46
N MET A 212 -27.61 8.35 -22.16
CA MET A 212 -27.25 9.62 -21.53
C MET A 212 -28.30 10.16 -20.54
N LYS A 213 -29.57 9.72 -20.64
CA LYS A 213 -30.60 10.03 -19.64
C LYS A 213 -30.24 9.51 -18.24
N LEU A 214 -29.38 8.49 -18.11
CA LEU A 214 -28.89 8.01 -16.81
C LEU A 214 -28.22 9.13 -16.01
N VAL A 215 -27.51 10.07 -16.64
CA VAL A 215 -26.92 11.22 -15.95
C VAL A 215 -28.01 12.05 -15.25
N SER A 216 -29.10 12.34 -15.96
CA SER A 216 -30.23 13.09 -15.39
C SER A 216 -31.04 12.32 -14.36
N MET A 217 -30.97 10.98 -14.37
CA MET A 217 -31.65 10.13 -13.39
C MET A 217 -30.86 9.96 -12.09
N PHE A 218 -29.53 10.01 -12.17
CA PHE A 218 -28.64 9.64 -11.07
C PHE A 218 -27.74 10.77 -10.54
N ALA A 219 -27.59 11.88 -11.27
CA ALA A 219 -26.71 12.98 -10.89
C ALA A 219 -27.46 14.31 -10.89
N THR A 220 -28.44 14.43 -10.00
CA THR A 220 -29.37 15.56 -9.90
C THR A 220 -29.04 16.54 -8.77
N THR A 221 -28.39 16.09 -7.70
CA THR A 221 -28.18 16.91 -6.49
C THR A 221 -26.79 17.51 -6.40
N ASP A 222 -25.85 17.05 -7.24
CA ASP A 222 -24.47 17.50 -7.22
C ASP A 222 -23.94 17.89 -8.61
N PRO A 223 -23.86 19.20 -8.92
CA PRO A 223 -23.47 19.67 -10.26
C PRO A 223 -22.06 19.26 -10.70
N ALA A 224 -21.13 19.10 -9.75
CA ALA A 224 -19.77 18.70 -10.05
C ALA A 224 -19.75 17.21 -10.46
N MET A 225 -20.49 16.37 -9.75
CA MET A 225 -20.65 14.97 -10.13
C MET A 225 -21.53 14.78 -11.36
N THR A 226 -22.52 15.64 -11.64
CA THR A 226 -23.23 15.64 -12.93
C THR A 226 -22.26 15.81 -14.09
N THR A 227 -21.28 16.71 -13.95
CA THR A 227 -20.22 16.93 -14.94
C THR A 227 -19.32 15.70 -15.09
N VAL A 228 -18.94 15.07 -13.97
CA VAL A 228 -18.14 13.84 -13.97
C VAL A 228 -18.89 12.68 -14.63
N ALA A 229 -20.13 12.43 -14.24
CA ALA A 229 -20.95 11.37 -14.81
C ALA A 229 -21.09 11.55 -16.32
N LYS A 230 -21.42 12.77 -16.78
CA LYS A 230 -21.47 13.10 -18.20
C LYS A 230 -20.15 12.83 -18.91
N ALA A 231 -19.01 13.17 -18.30
CA ALA A 231 -17.69 12.90 -18.86
C ALA A 231 -17.38 11.39 -18.96
N MET A 232 -17.78 10.60 -17.96
CA MET A 232 -17.60 9.14 -17.98
C MET A 232 -18.45 8.46 -19.07
N PHE A 233 -19.71 8.87 -19.22
CA PHE A 233 -20.54 8.37 -20.33
C PHE A 233 -20.01 8.79 -21.70
N ASN A 234 -19.54 10.03 -21.86
CA ASN A 234 -18.89 10.46 -23.09
C ASN A 234 -17.62 9.64 -23.37
N HIS A 235 -16.81 9.37 -22.34
CA HIS A 235 -15.60 8.54 -22.47
C HIS A 235 -15.91 7.10 -22.91
N PHE A 236 -17.00 6.52 -22.41
CA PHE A 236 -17.52 5.24 -22.92
C PHE A 236 -17.92 5.35 -24.40
N LEU A 237 -18.62 6.42 -24.78
CA LEU A 237 -19.08 6.67 -26.16
C LEU A 237 -17.94 6.94 -27.15
N ASP A 238 -16.81 7.46 -26.68
CA ASP A 238 -15.59 7.64 -27.47
C ASP A 238 -14.92 6.30 -27.83
N GLY A 239 -15.25 5.21 -27.11
CA GLY A 239 -14.91 3.85 -27.51
C GLY A 239 -13.45 3.44 -27.31
N THR A 240 -12.63 4.29 -26.70
CA THR A 240 -11.19 4.01 -26.54
C THR A 240 -10.93 2.87 -25.54
N GLY A 241 -11.80 2.71 -24.54
CA GLY A 241 -11.60 1.80 -23.42
C GLY A 241 -10.40 2.21 -22.53
N SER A 242 -9.86 3.42 -22.73
CA SER A 242 -8.71 3.89 -21.99
C SER A 242 -9.07 4.19 -20.53
N VAL A 243 -8.09 4.13 -19.65
CA VAL A 243 -8.32 4.31 -18.20
C VAL A 243 -8.82 5.73 -17.90
N TYR A 244 -9.85 5.83 -17.05
CA TYR A 244 -10.42 7.11 -16.62
C TYR A 244 -9.94 7.51 -15.22
N ARG A 245 -9.60 8.79 -15.05
CA ARG A 245 -9.27 9.41 -13.75
C ARG A 245 -9.89 10.80 -13.69
N ASN A 246 -10.43 11.14 -12.53
CA ASN A 246 -10.98 12.47 -12.30
C ASN A 246 -10.82 12.86 -10.82
N SER A 247 -10.36 14.09 -10.56
CA SER A 247 -10.10 14.58 -9.21
C SER A 247 -11.38 14.75 -8.38
N THR A 248 -12.47 15.20 -9.00
CA THR A 248 -13.79 15.29 -8.35
C THR A 248 -14.29 13.91 -7.97
N LEU A 249 -14.28 12.94 -8.89
CA LEU A 249 -14.65 11.55 -8.61
C LEU A 249 -13.84 10.99 -7.43
N THR A 250 -12.51 11.16 -7.49
CA THR A 250 -11.58 10.73 -6.45
C THR A 250 -11.92 11.35 -5.10
N GLN A 251 -12.19 12.66 -5.07
CA GLN A 251 -12.51 13.36 -3.84
C GLN A 251 -13.85 12.89 -3.25
N ARG A 252 -14.87 12.61 -4.08
CA ARG A 252 -16.16 12.11 -3.60
C ARG A 252 -16.07 10.69 -3.08
N ALA A 253 -15.43 9.80 -3.83
CA ALA A 253 -15.16 8.44 -3.38
C ALA A 253 -14.33 8.44 -2.09
N LYS A 254 -13.29 9.26 -1.99
CA LYS A 254 -12.47 9.41 -0.76
C LYS A 254 -13.31 9.86 0.42
N SER A 255 -14.09 10.93 0.28
CA SER A 255 -14.88 11.49 1.38
C SER A 255 -16.05 10.61 1.83
N HIS A 256 -16.46 9.64 1.01
CA HIS A 256 -17.60 8.79 1.33
C HIS A 256 -17.36 7.93 2.59
N SER A 257 -18.41 7.78 3.42
CA SER A 257 -18.33 7.10 4.72
C SER A 257 -17.82 5.66 4.62
N LYS A 258 -18.20 4.93 3.56
CA LYS A 258 -17.73 3.56 3.31
C LYS A 258 -16.25 3.48 2.98
N THR A 259 -15.71 4.48 2.28
CA THR A 259 -14.26 4.57 2.04
C THR A 259 -13.52 4.93 3.32
N GLN A 260 -14.07 5.84 4.14
CA GLN A 260 -13.48 6.19 5.44
C GLN A 260 -13.48 4.99 6.40
N GLU A 261 -14.52 4.13 6.37
CA GLU A 261 -14.57 2.88 7.12
C GLU A 261 -13.46 1.92 6.69
N MET A 262 -13.31 1.69 5.37
CA MET A 262 -12.23 0.87 4.81
C MET A 262 -10.84 1.40 5.18
N VAL A 263 -10.61 2.71 5.02
CA VAL A 263 -9.34 3.38 5.38
C VAL A 263 -9.04 3.21 6.87
N THR A 264 -10.04 3.37 7.74
CA THR A 264 -9.87 3.21 9.19
C THR A 264 -9.47 1.78 9.55
N LYS A 265 -10.19 0.78 9.03
CA LYS A 265 -9.91 -0.64 9.31
C LYS A 265 -8.53 -1.06 8.83
N THR A 266 -8.20 -0.77 7.57
CA THR A 266 -6.90 -1.13 6.98
C THR A 266 -5.74 -0.40 7.68
N LYS A 267 -5.88 0.90 7.97
CA LYS A 267 -4.87 1.66 8.75
C LYS A 267 -4.64 1.07 10.13
N ASN A 268 -5.69 0.66 10.84
CA ASN A 268 -5.57 0.05 12.17
C ASN A 268 -4.84 -1.30 12.11
N ILE A 269 -5.15 -2.15 11.11
CA ILE A 269 -4.45 -3.42 10.88
C ILE A 269 -2.97 -3.16 10.61
N ILE A 270 -2.65 -2.23 9.70
CA ILE A 270 -1.26 -1.89 9.36
C ILE A 270 -0.50 -1.39 10.59
N ILE A 271 -1.08 -0.48 11.38
CA ILE A 271 -0.46 0.03 12.61
C ILE A 271 -0.24 -1.07 13.64
N LYS A 272 -1.20 -1.98 13.83
CA LYS A 272 -1.08 -3.14 14.73
C LYS A 272 0.16 -3.97 14.37
N TYR A 273 0.35 -4.31 13.09
CA TYR A 273 1.50 -5.10 12.65
C TYR A 273 2.82 -4.31 12.70
N ILE A 274 2.82 -3.01 12.39
CA ILE A 274 4.00 -2.16 12.58
C ILE A 274 4.51 -2.25 14.02
N LYS A 275 3.61 -2.16 15.02
CA LYS A 275 3.96 -2.28 16.44
C LYS A 275 4.45 -3.68 16.80
N GLN A 276 3.70 -4.71 16.39
CA GLN A 276 4.05 -6.11 16.66
C GLN A 276 5.44 -6.51 16.14
N TYR A 277 5.87 -5.90 15.04
CA TYR A 277 7.15 -6.19 14.38
C TYR A 277 8.19 -5.07 14.56
N ASP A 278 8.04 -4.19 15.56
CA ASP A 278 9.04 -3.18 15.91
C ASP A 278 9.45 -2.29 14.71
N GLY A 279 8.48 -1.95 13.85
CA GLY A 279 8.68 -1.15 12.64
C GLY A 279 9.26 -1.90 11.44
N ASP A 280 9.60 -3.19 11.55
CA ASP A 280 10.14 -4.00 10.46
C ASP A 280 9.05 -4.53 9.51
N ILE A 281 8.59 -3.66 8.61
CA ILE A 281 7.55 -3.98 7.62
C ILE A 281 7.93 -5.16 6.73
N ARG A 282 9.21 -5.31 6.39
CA ARG A 282 9.65 -6.39 5.48
C ARG A 282 9.45 -7.77 6.08
N SER A 283 9.42 -7.86 7.41
CA SER A 283 9.18 -9.12 8.13
C SER A 283 7.72 -9.57 8.14
N PHE A 284 6.74 -8.70 7.87
CA PHE A 284 5.33 -9.08 7.97
C PHE A 284 4.47 -8.75 6.75
N TYR A 285 4.87 -7.87 5.83
CA TYR A 285 3.95 -7.42 4.78
C TYR A 285 3.49 -8.55 3.84
N GLN A 286 4.22 -9.66 3.74
CA GLN A 286 3.81 -10.86 2.99
C GLN A 286 3.25 -11.98 3.88
N ASN A 287 3.16 -11.76 5.19
CA ASN A 287 2.64 -12.75 6.12
C ASN A 287 1.17 -13.05 5.84
N THR A 288 0.79 -14.33 5.91
CA THR A 288 -0.57 -14.80 5.60
C THR A 288 -1.64 -14.24 6.53
N ALA A 289 -1.36 -14.07 7.82
CA ALA A 289 -2.31 -13.49 8.78
C ALA A 289 -2.54 -12.00 8.51
N PHE A 290 -1.48 -11.25 8.21
CA PHE A 290 -1.57 -9.84 7.81
C PHE A 290 -2.41 -9.67 6.53
N GLN A 291 -2.11 -10.46 5.49
CA GLN A 291 -2.85 -10.43 4.24
C GLN A 291 -4.32 -10.82 4.44
N LYS A 292 -4.58 -11.85 5.25
CA LYS A 292 -5.95 -12.27 5.56
C LYS A 292 -6.76 -11.17 6.24
N GLU A 293 -6.22 -10.53 7.28
CA GLU A 293 -6.92 -9.43 7.99
C GLU A 293 -7.28 -8.27 7.04
N LEU A 294 -6.41 -7.95 6.08
CA LEU A 294 -6.70 -6.94 5.06
C LEU A 294 -7.73 -7.41 4.04
N HIS A 295 -7.69 -8.67 3.60
CA HIS A 295 -8.71 -9.25 2.72
C HIS A 295 -10.09 -9.36 3.38
N ASP A 296 -10.15 -9.47 4.71
CA ASP A 296 -11.41 -9.47 5.45
C ASP A 296 -12.05 -8.06 5.52
N VAL A 297 -11.35 -6.99 5.09
CA VAL A 297 -11.92 -5.64 5.02
C VAL A 297 -12.79 -5.50 3.75
N PRO A 298 -14.09 -5.20 3.86
CA PRO A 298 -14.97 -5.07 2.71
C PRO A 298 -14.59 -3.92 1.78
N ASN A 299 -14.80 -4.12 0.48
CA ASN A 299 -14.72 -3.05 -0.51
C ASN A 299 -15.81 -1.99 -0.23
N PRO A 300 -15.50 -0.70 -0.39
CA PRO A 300 -16.49 0.36 -0.24
C PRO A 300 -17.53 0.29 -1.36
N TYR A 301 -18.78 0.60 -1.01
CA TYR A 301 -19.90 0.70 -1.95
C TYR A 301 -20.57 2.06 -1.81
N PHE A 302 -21.16 2.55 -2.90
CA PHE A 302 -21.77 3.87 -3.04
C PHE A 302 -23.19 3.74 -3.58
N SER A 303 -24.02 2.99 -2.85
CA SER A 303 -25.37 2.63 -3.26
C SER A 303 -26.45 3.10 -2.27
N THR A 304 -26.16 4.12 -1.47
CA THR A 304 -27.16 4.74 -0.59
C THR A 304 -28.15 5.57 -1.41
N LYS A 305 -29.27 5.98 -0.80
CA LYS A 305 -30.26 6.84 -1.47
C LYS A 305 -29.64 8.16 -1.94
N ASP A 306 -28.72 8.72 -1.17
CA ASP A 306 -28.03 9.97 -1.50
C ASP A 306 -27.07 9.75 -2.68
N ASP A 307 -26.33 8.64 -2.68
CA ASP A 307 -25.41 8.25 -3.77
C ASP A 307 -26.14 8.11 -5.11
N ARG A 308 -27.38 7.63 -5.05
CA ARG A 308 -28.23 7.51 -6.24
C ARG A 308 -28.53 8.86 -6.87
N SER A 309 -28.63 9.93 -6.08
CA SER A 309 -29.01 11.27 -6.58
C SER A 309 -27.81 12.18 -6.83
N ASN A 310 -26.69 11.94 -6.13
CA ASN A 310 -25.50 12.79 -6.18
C ASN A 310 -24.53 12.40 -7.32
N GLY A 311 -24.86 11.39 -8.12
CA GLY A 311 -24.07 10.94 -9.26
C GLY A 311 -22.96 9.95 -8.94
N LEU A 312 -22.64 9.68 -7.67
CA LEU A 312 -21.58 8.76 -7.32
C LEU A 312 -21.94 7.32 -7.68
N GLN A 313 -23.18 6.89 -7.39
CA GLN A 313 -23.62 5.52 -7.67
C GLN A 313 -23.51 5.14 -9.15
N ILE A 314 -23.89 6.05 -10.06
CA ILE A 314 -23.83 5.78 -11.50
C ILE A 314 -22.41 5.81 -12.06
N CYS A 315 -21.49 6.51 -11.39
CA CYS A 315 -20.07 6.53 -11.76
C CYS A 315 -19.34 5.30 -11.24
N VAL A 316 -19.62 4.90 -10.00
CA VAL A 316 -19.03 3.78 -9.26
C VAL A 316 -20.09 3.27 -8.29
N ASN A 317 -20.69 2.11 -8.53
CA ASN A 317 -21.72 1.58 -7.63
C ASN A 317 -21.09 0.86 -6.44
N GLN A 318 -20.09 0.03 -6.69
CA GLN A 318 -19.25 -0.61 -5.69
C GLN A 318 -17.85 -0.77 -6.25
N VAL A 319 -16.83 -0.47 -5.45
CA VAL A 319 -15.45 -0.63 -5.89
C VAL A 319 -15.13 -2.10 -6.13
N TRP A 320 -14.73 -2.44 -7.36
CA TRP A 320 -14.30 -3.79 -7.73
C TRP A 320 -13.06 -4.26 -6.97
N GLY A 321 -12.11 -3.36 -6.72
CA GLY A 321 -10.91 -3.69 -5.96
C GLY A 321 -10.07 -2.49 -5.60
N TYR A 322 -9.06 -2.72 -4.76
CA TYR A 322 -8.10 -1.68 -4.41
C TYR A 322 -6.72 -2.25 -4.07
N SER A 323 -5.73 -1.38 -4.08
CA SER A 323 -4.41 -1.67 -3.55
C SER A 323 -3.95 -0.62 -2.56
N ILE A 324 -3.09 -1.03 -1.63
CA ILE A 324 -2.45 -0.15 -0.66
C ILE A 324 -0.95 -0.20 -0.86
N THR A 325 -0.38 0.97 -1.06
CA THR A 325 1.05 1.19 -1.19
C THR A 325 1.53 2.06 -0.06
N LEU A 326 2.49 1.55 0.71
CA LEU A 326 3.16 2.31 1.75
C LEU A 326 4.26 3.17 1.12
N LYS A 327 4.15 4.48 1.32
CA LYS A 327 5.12 5.48 0.86
C LYS A 327 5.76 6.19 2.04
N ASN A 328 6.99 6.63 1.83
CA ASN A 328 7.75 7.46 2.76
C ASN A 328 7.72 6.97 4.21
N PHE A 329 7.68 5.65 4.43
CA PHE A 329 7.66 5.12 5.79
C PHE A 329 9.01 5.32 6.44
N ARG A 330 8.99 5.76 7.70
CA ARG A 330 10.15 5.95 8.55
C ARG A 330 9.82 5.48 9.95
N CYS A 331 10.72 4.69 10.54
CA CYS A 331 10.70 4.36 11.96
C CYS A 331 12.00 4.83 12.60
N THR A 332 11.90 5.78 13.51
CA THR A 332 13.03 6.42 14.20
C THR A 332 12.83 6.33 15.70
N GLY A 333 13.69 5.53 16.33
CA GLY A 333 13.53 5.18 17.74
C GLY A 333 12.20 4.48 17.98
N SER A 334 11.41 4.98 18.91
CA SER A 334 10.08 4.45 19.24
C SER A 334 8.94 5.06 18.42
N THR A 335 9.21 5.94 17.44
CA THR A 335 8.17 6.62 16.65
C THR A 335 8.24 6.20 15.19
N PHE A 336 7.07 6.11 14.55
CA PHE A 336 6.96 5.84 13.12
C PHE A 336 6.00 6.81 12.43
N SER A 337 6.21 7.00 11.13
CA SER A 337 5.34 7.78 10.25
C SER A 337 5.39 7.27 8.82
N GLY A 338 4.38 7.58 8.02
CA GLY A 338 4.34 7.25 6.60
C GLY A 338 3.04 7.68 5.94
N THR A 339 2.89 7.28 4.69
CA THR A 339 1.70 7.56 3.88
C THR A 339 1.16 6.25 3.30
N LEU A 340 -0.13 5.99 3.54
CA LEU A 340 -0.87 4.93 2.86
C LEU A 340 -1.46 5.52 1.58
N SER A 341 -0.99 5.04 0.43
CA SER A 341 -1.50 5.40 -0.88
C SER A 341 -2.47 4.34 -1.35
N TYR A 342 -3.74 4.73 -1.45
CA TYR A 342 -4.83 3.88 -1.92
C TYR A 342 -5.04 4.11 -3.41
N SER A 343 -5.21 3.01 -4.14
CA SER A 343 -5.64 3.03 -5.53
C SER A 343 -6.87 2.15 -5.64
N LEU A 344 -8.05 2.77 -5.57
CA LEU A 344 -9.35 2.10 -5.75
C LEU A 344 -9.66 2.09 -7.24
N PHE A 345 -10.28 1.02 -7.71
CA PHE A 345 -10.70 0.92 -9.09
C PHE A 345 -12.03 0.19 -9.24
N ASP A 346 -12.75 0.59 -10.28
CA ASP A 346 -14.03 0.00 -10.67
C ASP A 346 -14.12 -0.10 -12.19
N HIS A 347 -15.07 -0.90 -12.69
CA HIS A 347 -15.33 -1.06 -14.12
C HIS A 347 -16.56 -0.24 -14.50
N PHE A 348 -16.43 0.59 -15.53
CA PHE A 348 -17.56 1.29 -16.12
C PHE A 348 -18.07 0.48 -17.30
N GLY A 349 -18.86 -0.54 -16.98
CA GLY A 349 -19.52 -1.44 -17.91
C GLY A 349 -20.62 -2.21 -17.20
N LEU A 350 -21.42 -2.94 -17.97
CA LEU A 350 -22.49 -3.79 -17.45
C LEU A 350 -22.21 -5.26 -17.76
N ASP A 351 -22.69 -6.16 -16.92
CA ASP A 351 -22.72 -7.60 -17.17
C ASP A 351 -24.15 -8.12 -17.38
N ASP A 352 -24.28 -9.41 -17.69
CA ASP A 352 -25.60 -10.06 -17.90
C ASP A 352 -26.49 -9.94 -16.63
N ASN A 353 -25.92 -10.00 -15.42
CA ASN A 353 -26.70 -9.90 -14.17
C ASN A 353 -27.31 -8.52 -13.96
N ASP A 354 -26.66 -7.45 -14.45
CA ASP A 354 -27.16 -6.08 -14.34
C ASP A 354 -28.47 -5.89 -15.12
N VAL A 355 -28.57 -6.56 -16.27
CA VAL A 355 -29.74 -6.47 -17.17
C VAL A 355 -30.73 -7.63 -17.03
N GLU A 356 -30.35 -8.72 -16.37
CA GLU A 356 -31.32 -9.77 -15.96
C GLU A 356 -32.09 -9.38 -14.69
N LYS A 357 -31.57 -8.46 -13.87
CA LYS A 357 -32.20 -7.95 -12.64
C LYS A 357 -32.98 -6.64 -12.88
N ILE A 358 -33.44 -6.00 -11.80
CA ILE A 358 -34.30 -4.80 -11.71
C ILE A 358 -33.93 -3.66 -12.70
N TYR A 359 -32.67 -3.53 -13.13
CA TYR A 359 -32.23 -2.47 -14.06
C TYR A 359 -32.48 -2.78 -15.55
N GLY A 360 -32.65 -4.06 -15.93
CA GLY A 360 -33.00 -4.48 -17.30
C GLY A 360 -34.40 -4.09 -17.78
N TRP A 361 -35.19 -3.48 -16.89
CA TRP A 361 -36.52 -2.95 -17.20
C TRP A 361 -36.51 -1.48 -17.59
N THR A 362 -35.38 -0.78 -17.44
CA THR A 362 -35.29 0.61 -17.90
C THR A 362 -34.56 0.67 -19.23
N GLN A 363 -35.18 1.37 -20.18
CA GLN A 363 -34.64 1.64 -21.51
C GLN A 363 -33.19 2.15 -21.46
N GLN A 364 -32.85 2.94 -20.45
CA GLN A 364 -31.57 3.64 -20.38
C GLN A 364 -30.40 2.69 -20.04
N PHE A 365 -30.60 1.70 -19.16
CA PHE A 365 -29.58 0.68 -18.90
C PHE A 365 -29.51 -0.33 -20.06
N CYS A 366 -30.65 -0.68 -20.68
CA CYS A 366 -30.64 -1.49 -21.89
C CYS A 366 -29.87 -0.83 -23.03
N ALA A 367 -30.01 0.49 -23.21
CA ALA A 367 -29.25 1.25 -24.19
C ALA A 367 -27.74 1.19 -23.94
N TRP A 368 -27.30 1.35 -22.67
CA TRP A 368 -25.89 1.15 -22.30
C TRP A 368 -25.41 -0.25 -22.67
N TYR A 369 -26.13 -1.29 -22.23
CA TYR A 369 -25.77 -2.67 -22.49
C TYR A 369 -25.71 -2.99 -23.99
N VAL A 370 -26.69 -2.51 -24.78
CA VAL A 370 -26.69 -2.67 -26.24
C VAL A 370 -25.47 -2.02 -26.87
N LEU A 371 -25.12 -0.78 -26.49
CA LEU A 371 -23.92 -0.12 -27.00
C LEU A 371 -22.66 -0.93 -26.68
N GLN A 372 -22.55 -1.50 -25.47
CA GLN A 372 -21.40 -2.31 -25.05
C GLN A 372 -21.31 -3.65 -25.81
N HIS A 373 -22.39 -4.42 -25.83
CA HIS A 373 -22.35 -5.84 -26.17
C HIS A 373 -22.81 -6.18 -27.59
N TYR A 374 -23.64 -5.33 -28.20
CA TYR A 374 -24.28 -5.70 -29.47
C TYR A 374 -23.27 -5.71 -30.62
N LYS A 375 -23.18 -6.84 -31.33
CA LYS A 375 -22.25 -7.04 -32.44
C LYS A 375 -22.41 -6.03 -33.59
N ASN A 376 -23.61 -5.48 -33.81
CA ASN A 376 -23.79 -4.45 -34.85
C ASN A 376 -23.21 -3.09 -34.46
N CYS A 377 -22.91 -2.86 -33.18
CA CYS A 377 -22.11 -1.71 -32.74
C CYS A 377 -20.62 -1.87 -33.10
N LYS A 378 -20.17 -3.05 -33.58
CA LYS A 378 -18.81 -3.33 -34.08
C LYS A 378 -17.71 -3.02 -33.05
N GLY A 379 -18.01 -3.17 -31.76
CA GLY A 379 -17.09 -2.86 -30.67
C GLY A 379 -16.69 -1.38 -30.59
N ALA A 380 -17.54 -0.48 -31.08
CA ALA A 380 -17.31 0.96 -31.05
C ALA A 380 -17.42 1.57 -29.64
N TYR A 381 -18.03 0.88 -28.67
CA TYR A 381 -18.21 1.38 -27.31
C TYR A 381 -17.66 0.33 -26.35
N LYS A 382 -16.64 0.71 -25.57
CA LYS A 382 -15.86 -0.23 -24.76
C LYS A 382 -15.95 0.16 -23.28
N PRO A 383 -16.16 -0.83 -22.39
CA PRO A 383 -16.07 -0.57 -20.95
C PRO A 383 -14.63 -0.18 -20.61
N PHE A 384 -14.47 0.52 -19.49
CA PHE A 384 -13.17 1.03 -19.07
C PHE A 384 -13.00 0.96 -17.56
N ILE A 385 -11.75 1.02 -17.12
CA ILE A 385 -11.42 1.05 -15.69
C ILE A 385 -11.38 2.52 -15.23
N SER A 386 -12.09 2.82 -14.15
CA SER A 386 -11.97 4.08 -13.44
C SER A 386 -11.06 3.92 -12.22
N TYR A 387 -10.19 4.91 -11.94
CA TYR A 387 -9.36 4.92 -10.73
C TYR A 387 -9.67 6.11 -9.83
N MET A 388 -9.61 5.86 -8.53
CA MET A 388 -9.68 6.85 -7.47
C MET A 388 -8.44 6.70 -6.57
N ASP A 389 -7.41 7.50 -6.87
CA ASP A 389 -6.09 7.42 -6.23
C ASP A 389 -5.95 8.51 -5.14
N PHE A 390 -5.68 8.13 -3.89
CA PHE A 390 -5.51 9.11 -2.81
C PHE A 390 -4.56 8.66 -1.69
N ASP A 391 -3.97 9.64 -1.03
CA ASP A 391 -3.02 9.42 0.07
C ASP A 391 -3.65 9.75 1.43
N VAL A 392 -3.27 8.96 2.44
CA VAL A 392 -3.64 9.10 3.86
C VAL A 392 -2.38 8.99 4.72
N SER A 393 -2.01 10.07 5.40
CA SER A 393 -0.88 10.07 6.32
C SER A 393 -1.20 9.34 7.62
N PHE A 394 -0.18 8.74 8.23
CA PHE A 394 -0.25 8.15 9.55
C PHE A 394 1.06 8.31 10.31
N SER A 395 0.95 8.25 11.63
CA SER A 395 2.07 8.25 12.56
C SER A 395 1.67 7.55 13.84
N GLY A 396 2.65 7.14 14.63
CA GLY A 396 2.42 6.51 15.93
C GLY A 396 3.74 6.22 16.64
N SER A 397 3.62 5.46 17.73
CA SER A 397 4.75 4.94 18.48
C SER A 397 4.64 3.42 18.58
N LEU A 398 5.79 2.74 18.63
CA LEU A 398 5.90 1.28 18.75
C LEU A 398 5.24 0.76 20.02
#